data_AF-A0A0U4ZM30-F1
#
_entry.id   AF-A0A0U4ZM30-F1
#
_cell.length_a   1.000
_cell.length_b   1.000
_cell.length_c   1.000
_cell.angle_alpha   90.00
_cell.angle_beta   90.00
_cell.angle_gamma   90.00
#
_symmetry.space_group_name_H-M   'P 1'
#
loop_
_entity.id
_entity.type
_entity.pdbx_description
1 polymer ?
#
loop_
_entity_poly.entity_id
_entity_poly.type
_entity_poly.pdbx_seq_one_letter_code
_entity_poly.pdbx_strand_id
1 'polypeptide(L)'
;MPPSPSALVLRPVQTAVPPDTIWSRVPEDAFRDHLVTLEKQTNAVPMDVLTAGEDDGINNYDSSSQFLSLKTEKQVADDLAYLAAVTEGAQSVAAVCLTQHIGPSLAPGSPTLVIHVAGMDVIDENVKGMLDSVVAQLHLAEPDRTQVIFGSIIQQHQQKLLGRLRSRKWIKPRHLARTHKKPLWQDFENLLHRAQHIYPRKPERRIREATESSIRQVRKVYEDFETSADQTAQALQQLVKATFTWCKSPLIGDYASKLDSAGLTRQIAAALKTLRQLEKIGSYWRIAEDLVAVADQHPHIFQRIELRYLTPYASIPTSIAYESWAYTCHVHAEIQLVVELAKSTSKQAESEAEVGNVSTVEMRPRTIGTSKYLCYLCYLFLRYHGAFQMLSTHGRLYDQWTVPDLVEYDTATRDKFSSVLKCLDEHVVEQIEETKCVIWRAEPMTSRQNLLLLGAEQPDGGTLEDGVDSVALS
;
A
#
# COMPACT_ATOMS: atom_id res chain seq x y z
N MET A 1 -27.10 -17.46 -27.46
CA MET A 1 -25.95 -16.56 -27.28
C MET A 1 -26.16 -15.83 -25.97
N PRO A 2 -25.25 -15.94 -24.98
CA PRO A 2 -25.34 -15.08 -23.81
C PRO A 2 -25.12 -13.63 -24.25
N PRO A 3 -25.78 -12.64 -23.61
CA PRO A 3 -25.55 -11.24 -23.92
C PRO A 3 -24.08 -10.89 -23.68
N SER A 4 -23.45 -10.17 -24.61
CA SER A 4 -22.15 -9.55 -24.38
C SER A 4 -22.22 -8.73 -23.09
N PRO A 5 -21.23 -8.83 -22.18
CA PRO A 5 -21.18 -7.98 -21.00
C PRO A 5 -21.19 -6.53 -21.48
N SER A 6 -22.07 -5.69 -20.90
CA SER A 6 -22.03 -4.27 -21.22
C SER A 6 -20.62 -3.77 -20.93
N ALA A 7 -19.99 -3.15 -21.93
CA ALA A 7 -18.66 -2.59 -21.74
C ALA A 7 -18.79 -1.56 -20.62
N LEU A 8 -18.18 -1.85 -19.47
CA LEU A 8 -18.16 -0.93 -18.34
C LEU A 8 -17.57 0.39 -18.82
N VAL A 9 -18.35 1.46 -18.72
CA VAL A 9 -17.96 2.79 -19.19
C VAL A 9 -17.00 3.40 -18.18
N LEU A 10 -15.73 3.56 -18.58
CA LEU A 10 -14.70 4.23 -17.79
C LEU A 10 -14.98 5.73 -17.68
N ARG A 11 -14.52 6.37 -16.60
CA ARG A 11 -14.70 7.83 -16.41
C ARG A 11 -13.80 8.62 -17.38
N PRO A 12 -14.28 9.71 -18.00
CA PRO A 12 -13.43 10.58 -18.83
C PRO A 12 -12.41 11.35 -17.97
N VAL A 13 -11.18 11.51 -18.47
CA VAL A 13 -10.09 12.21 -17.75
C VAL A 13 -10.10 13.71 -17.99
N GLN A 14 -10.38 14.15 -19.23
CA GLN A 14 -10.33 15.55 -19.65
C GLN A 14 -11.72 15.99 -20.08
N THR A 15 -12.44 16.68 -19.20
CA THR A 15 -13.76 17.27 -19.50
C THR A 15 -13.78 18.79 -19.34
N ALA A 16 -12.81 19.37 -18.63
CA ALA A 16 -12.60 20.81 -18.57
C ALA A 16 -11.94 21.36 -19.84
N VAL A 17 -12.15 22.65 -20.11
CA VAL A 17 -11.53 23.40 -21.21
C VAL A 17 -10.99 24.73 -20.68
N PRO A 18 -9.97 25.33 -21.33
CA PRO A 18 -9.51 26.67 -20.94
C PRO A 18 -10.66 27.69 -20.94
N PRO A 19 -10.72 28.61 -19.96
CA PRO A 19 -9.71 28.86 -18.91
C PRO A 19 -9.85 27.95 -17.66
N ASP A 20 -10.89 27.13 -17.58
CA ASP A 20 -11.29 26.37 -16.38
C ASP A 20 -10.53 25.04 -16.20
N THR A 21 -9.24 25.02 -16.51
CA THR A 21 -8.37 23.82 -16.42
C THR A 21 -7.44 23.84 -15.20
N ILE A 22 -7.18 22.66 -14.63
CA ILE A 22 -6.15 22.50 -13.58
C ILE A 22 -4.73 22.77 -14.10
N TRP A 23 -4.50 22.70 -15.41
CA TRP A 23 -3.21 22.95 -16.07
C TRP A 23 -2.96 24.44 -16.35
N SER A 24 -3.73 25.34 -15.73
CA SER A 24 -3.64 26.80 -15.98
C SER A 24 -2.32 27.43 -15.51
N ARG A 25 -1.66 26.88 -14.49
CA ARG A 25 -0.39 27.40 -13.95
C ARG A 25 0.86 26.76 -14.57
N VAL A 26 0.75 25.55 -15.09
CA VAL A 26 1.82 24.81 -15.75
C VAL A 26 1.22 24.05 -16.95
N PRO A 27 1.65 24.32 -18.19
CA PRO A 27 1.19 23.57 -19.35
C PRO A 27 1.47 22.06 -19.21
N GLU A 28 0.47 21.22 -19.51
CA GLU A 28 0.58 19.76 -19.37
C GLU A 28 1.78 19.19 -20.16
N ASP A 29 2.01 19.67 -21.39
CA ASP A 29 3.14 19.23 -22.22
C ASP A 29 4.50 19.55 -21.59
N ALA A 30 4.65 20.76 -21.03
CA ALA A 30 5.89 21.18 -20.36
C ALA A 30 6.17 20.31 -19.13
N PHE A 31 5.13 20.04 -18.33
CA PHE A 31 5.21 19.13 -17.20
C PHE A 31 5.68 17.73 -17.65
N ARG A 32 5.12 17.19 -18.73
CA ARG A 32 5.50 15.88 -19.28
C ARG A 32 6.94 15.85 -19.78
N ASP A 33 7.41 16.89 -20.44
CA ASP A 33 8.80 17.00 -20.89
C ASP A 33 9.78 16.99 -19.71
N HIS A 34 9.43 17.68 -18.61
CA HIS A 34 10.21 17.63 -17.37
C HIS A 34 10.23 16.21 -16.78
N LEU A 35 9.09 15.50 -16.72
CA LEU A 35 9.06 14.11 -16.25
C LEU A 35 9.98 13.20 -17.07
N VAL A 36 9.90 13.25 -18.41
CA VAL A 36 10.75 12.45 -19.30
C VAL A 36 12.23 12.78 -19.09
N THR A 37 12.56 14.04 -18.85
CA THR A 37 13.93 14.48 -18.56
C THR A 37 14.44 13.89 -17.25
N LEU A 38 13.64 13.97 -16.18
CA LEU A 38 13.99 13.40 -14.88
C LEU A 38 14.09 11.86 -14.95
N GLU A 39 13.21 11.20 -15.71
CA GLU A 39 13.24 9.75 -15.92
C GLU A 39 14.58 9.30 -16.50
N LYS A 40 15.04 9.99 -17.55
CA LYS A 40 16.33 9.74 -18.22
C LYS A 40 17.51 9.90 -17.26
N GLN A 41 17.47 10.92 -16.41
CA GLN A 41 18.56 11.22 -15.48
C GLN A 41 18.62 10.27 -14.28
N THR A 42 17.49 9.69 -13.88
CA THR A 42 17.39 8.92 -12.62
C THR A 42 17.11 7.44 -12.84
N ASN A 43 17.06 6.98 -14.10
CA ASN A 43 16.60 5.65 -14.47
C ASN A 43 15.24 5.34 -13.83
N ALA A 44 14.31 6.30 -13.93
CA ALA A 44 12.97 6.28 -13.36
C ALA A 44 12.89 6.21 -11.82
N VAL A 45 13.96 6.46 -11.06
CA VAL A 45 13.93 6.41 -9.60
C VAL A 45 14.59 7.66 -9.00
N PRO A 46 13.87 8.79 -8.93
CA PRO A 46 14.42 10.06 -8.46
C PRO A 46 14.77 10.06 -6.97
N MET A 47 14.06 9.29 -6.16
CA MET A 47 14.26 9.21 -4.71
C MET A 47 14.33 7.77 -4.22
N ASP A 48 14.97 7.57 -3.07
CA ASP A 48 14.99 6.28 -2.39
C ASP A 48 13.62 5.94 -1.78
N VAL A 49 13.44 4.66 -1.42
CA VAL A 49 12.24 4.22 -0.71
C VAL A 49 12.13 4.98 0.61
N LEU A 50 11.02 5.68 0.79
CA LEU A 50 10.69 6.36 2.02
C LEU A 50 9.50 5.67 2.67
N THR A 51 9.72 5.15 3.88
CA THR A 51 8.66 4.63 4.73
C THR A 51 8.28 5.73 5.71
N ALA A 52 6.98 6.05 5.80
CA ALA A 52 6.50 6.91 6.86
C ALA A 52 6.94 6.32 8.21
N GLY A 53 7.67 7.10 9.00
CA GLY A 53 8.09 6.68 10.32
C GLY A 53 6.88 6.47 11.24
N GLU A 54 7.03 5.65 12.27
CA GLU A 54 6.06 5.60 13.37
C GLU A 54 6.08 6.89 14.22
N ASP A 55 6.94 7.86 13.87
CA ASP A 55 7.34 9.00 14.69
C ASP A 55 7.23 10.35 13.95
N ASP A 56 6.21 10.52 13.10
CA ASP A 56 5.67 11.86 12.87
C ASP A 56 4.82 12.19 14.11
N GLY A 57 5.47 12.77 15.12
CA GLY A 57 4.97 13.07 16.46
C GLY A 57 3.66 13.88 16.52
N ILE A 58 2.56 13.24 16.20
CA ILE A 58 1.22 13.54 16.72
C ILE A 58 0.69 12.21 17.29
N ASN A 59 1.36 11.71 18.32
CA ASN A 59 0.70 10.91 19.34
C ASN A 59 -0.33 11.81 20.04
N ASN A 60 -1.46 12.07 19.38
CA ASN A 60 -2.69 12.30 20.11
C ASN A 60 -3.06 10.94 20.70
N TYR A 61 -2.43 10.62 21.84
CA TYR A 61 -2.99 9.75 22.86
C TYR A 61 -4.32 10.38 23.27
N ASP A 62 -5.33 10.11 22.48
CA ASP A 62 -6.69 10.38 22.83
C ASP A 62 -7.35 9.01 22.87
N SER A 63 -7.11 8.28 23.95
CA SER A 63 -7.88 7.08 24.30
C SER A 63 -9.38 7.38 24.47
N SER A 64 -9.75 8.67 24.45
CA SER A 64 -11.11 9.22 24.38
C SER A 64 -11.57 9.62 22.97
N SER A 65 -10.77 9.39 21.93
CA SER A 65 -11.15 9.72 20.55
C SER A 65 -12.33 8.85 20.10
N GLN A 66 -13.45 9.51 19.78
CA GLN A 66 -14.59 8.85 19.14
C GLN A 66 -14.19 8.20 17.79
N PHE A 67 -13.11 8.67 17.15
CA PHE A 67 -12.62 8.19 15.86
C PHE A 67 -11.44 7.22 15.99
N LEU A 68 -11.11 6.52 14.91
CA LEU A 68 -9.88 5.75 14.81
C LEU A 68 -8.66 6.66 15.01
N SER A 69 -7.59 6.14 15.62
CA SER A 69 -6.29 6.80 15.56
C SER A 69 -5.80 6.85 14.10
N LEU A 70 -4.90 7.78 13.78
CA LEU A 70 -4.33 7.86 12.42
C LEU A 70 -3.61 6.57 12.03
N LYS A 71 -2.88 5.95 12.97
CA LYS A 71 -2.19 4.67 12.77
C LYS A 71 -3.19 3.54 12.45
N THR A 72 -4.29 3.48 13.21
CA THR A 72 -5.35 2.48 12.99
C THR A 72 -6.07 2.72 11.66
N GLU A 73 -6.40 3.96 11.32
CA GLU A 73 -7.00 4.32 10.04
C GLU A 73 -6.10 3.89 8.87
N LYS A 74 -4.79 4.18 8.96
CA LYS A 74 -3.81 3.78 7.95
C LYS A 74 -3.72 2.28 7.81
N GLN A 75 -3.64 1.55 8.92
CA GLN A 75 -3.52 0.08 8.90
C GLN A 75 -4.74 -0.56 8.25
N VAL A 76 -5.95 -0.16 8.65
CA VAL A 76 -7.20 -0.68 8.07
C VAL A 76 -7.27 -0.37 6.57
N ALA A 77 -6.91 0.85 6.17
CA ALA A 77 -6.91 1.23 4.76
C ALA A 77 -5.87 0.43 3.95
N ASP A 78 -4.64 0.25 4.45
CA ASP A 78 -3.61 -0.57 3.79
C ASP A 78 -4.05 -2.03 3.64
N ASP A 79 -4.68 -2.58 4.68
CA ASP A 79 -5.15 -3.96 4.71
C ASP A 79 -6.23 -4.20 3.66
N LEU A 80 -7.23 -3.32 3.61
CA LEU A 80 -8.29 -3.40 2.60
C LEU A 80 -7.76 -3.15 1.19
N ALA A 81 -6.82 -2.23 1.00
CA ALA A 81 -6.16 -2.03 -0.28
C ALA A 81 -5.37 -3.28 -0.71
N TYR A 82 -4.66 -3.92 0.22
CA TYR A 82 -3.94 -5.17 -0.02
C TYR A 82 -4.90 -6.31 -0.43
N LEU A 83 -6.06 -6.41 0.21
CA LEU A 83 -7.10 -7.39 -0.13
C LEU A 83 -7.78 -7.09 -1.47
N ALA A 84 -8.00 -5.82 -1.82
CA ALA A 84 -8.58 -5.41 -3.10
C ALA A 84 -7.66 -5.75 -4.29
N ALA A 85 -6.35 -5.79 -4.07
CA ALA A 85 -5.36 -6.16 -5.08
C ALA A 85 -5.22 -7.70 -5.20
N VAL A 86 -6.09 -8.37 -5.96
CA VAL A 86 -6.12 -9.85 -6.03
C VAL A 86 -5.23 -10.46 -7.13
N THR A 87 -4.86 -9.68 -8.15
CA THR A 87 -4.02 -10.15 -9.26
C THR A 87 -2.55 -9.73 -9.09
N GLU A 88 -1.68 -10.28 -9.93
CA GLU A 88 -0.28 -9.86 -10.05
C GLU A 88 -0.14 -8.79 -11.15
N GLY A 89 0.86 -7.90 -11.01
CA GLY A 89 1.17 -6.88 -12.01
C GLY A 89 0.82 -5.45 -11.61
N ALA A 90 1.09 -4.50 -12.52
CA ALA A 90 0.83 -3.07 -12.33
C ALA A 90 -0.67 -2.73 -12.36
N GLN A 91 -1.45 -3.52 -13.09
CA GLN A 91 -2.91 -3.42 -13.20
C GLN A 91 -3.64 -3.76 -11.89
N SER A 92 -3.00 -4.48 -10.97
CA SER A 92 -3.57 -4.87 -9.68
C SER A 92 -3.19 -3.94 -8.52
N VAL A 93 -3.06 -2.64 -8.79
CA VAL A 93 -2.83 -1.65 -7.73
C VAL A 93 -4.18 -1.13 -7.26
N ALA A 94 -4.33 -1.06 -5.93
CA ALA A 94 -5.53 -0.57 -5.28
C ALA A 94 -5.15 0.41 -4.16
N ALA A 95 -6.04 1.36 -3.92
CA ALA A 95 -5.95 2.32 -2.85
C ALA A 95 -7.29 2.38 -2.11
N VAL A 96 -7.24 2.66 -0.81
CA VAL A 96 -8.41 2.76 0.05
C VAL A 96 -8.29 3.98 0.96
N CYS A 97 -9.42 4.65 1.24
CA CYS A 97 -9.49 5.67 2.28
C CYS A 97 -10.80 5.56 3.07
N LEU A 98 -10.80 6.06 4.31
CA LEU A 98 -11.87 5.83 5.28
C LEU A 98 -12.51 7.16 5.70
N THR A 99 -13.82 7.29 5.52
CA THR A 99 -14.60 8.41 6.08
C THR A 99 -15.42 7.89 7.26
N GLN A 100 -15.32 8.55 8.41
CA GLN A 100 -16.01 8.15 9.63
C GLN A 100 -17.10 9.16 9.97
N HIS A 101 -18.30 8.68 10.32
CA HIS A 101 -19.43 9.52 10.71
C HIS A 101 -19.86 9.15 12.12
N ILE A 102 -19.84 10.13 13.02
CA ILE A 102 -20.17 9.94 14.43
C ILE A 102 -21.16 11.02 14.87
N GLY A 103 -22.21 10.62 15.56
CA GLY A 103 -23.11 11.57 16.20
C GLY A 103 -24.36 10.90 16.75
N PRO A 104 -24.99 11.49 17.78
CA PRO A 104 -26.22 10.97 18.39
C PRO A 104 -27.43 11.04 17.44
N SER A 105 -27.33 11.81 16.36
CA SER A 105 -28.41 12.09 15.42
C SER A 105 -28.13 11.55 14.00
N LEU A 106 -27.25 10.54 13.86
CA LEU A 106 -27.10 9.84 12.58
C LEU A 106 -28.47 9.31 12.14
N ALA A 107 -28.88 9.65 10.92
CA ALA A 107 -30.16 9.18 10.41
C ALA A 107 -30.22 7.64 10.45
N PRO A 108 -31.41 7.06 10.71
CA PRO A 108 -31.59 5.62 10.63
C PRO A 108 -31.09 5.10 9.28
N GLY A 109 -30.15 4.15 9.30
CA GLY A 109 -29.53 3.60 8.09
C GLY A 109 -28.25 4.29 7.58
N SER A 110 -27.86 5.48 8.07
CA SER A 110 -26.58 6.12 7.66
C SER A 110 -25.35 5.28 8.05
N PRO A 111 -24.31 5.19 7.21
CA PRO A 111 -23.08 4.49 7.56
C PRO A 111 -22.31 5.22 8.67
N THR A 112 -21.69 4.46 9.57
CA THR A 112 -20.71 4.98 10.56
C THR A 112 -19.30 4.98 9.97
N LEU A 113 -19.03 4.11 9.00
CA LEU A 113 -17.78 4.03 8.26
C LEU A 113 -18.07 3.87 6.77
N VAL A 114 -17.49 4.73 5.94
CA VAL A 114 -17.52 4.61 4.48
C VAL A 114 -16.11 4.31 3.98
N ILE A 115 -15.96 3.20 3.28
CA ILE A 115 -14.71 2.70 2.75
C ILE A 115 -14.71 2.92 1.25
N HIS A 116 -13.91 3.87 0.77
CA HIS A 116 -13.75 4.12 -0.66
C HIS A 116 -12.61 3.25 -1.19
N VAL A 117 -12.88 2.46 -2.22
CA VAL A 117 -11.92 1.54 -2.85
C VAL A 117 -11.71 1.96 -4.29
N ALA A 118 -10.48 2.29 -4.65
CA ALA A 118 -10.08 2.60 -6.01
C ALA A 118 -9.07 1.57 -6.53
N GLY A 119 -9.18 1.22 -7.81
CA GLY A 119 -8.25 0.36 -8.52
C GLY A 119 -7.69 1.05 -9.76
N MET A 120 -6.54 0.60 -10.25
CA MET A 120 -6.03 1.00 -11.56
C MET A 120 -7.02 0.56 -12.67
N ASP A 121 -7.52 -0.67 -12.54
CA ASP A 121 -8.59 -1.23 -13.36
C ASP A 121 -9.87 -1.44 -12.51
N VAL A 122 -10.97 -1.81 -13.18
CA VAL A 122 -12.23 -2.09 -12.49
C VAL A 122 -12.00 -3.24 -11.51
N ILE A 123 -12.39 -3.03 -10.26
CA ILE A 123 -12.34 -4.06 -9.23
C ILE A 123 -13.30 -5.19 -9.63
N ASP A 124 -12.75 -6.42 -9.75
CA ASP A 124 -13.50 -7.62 -10.13
C ASP A 124 -14.63 -7.92 -9.14
N GLU A 125 -15.78 -8.39 -9.65
CA GLU A 125 -16.99 -8.62 -8.84
C GLU A 125 -16.78 -9.68 -7.75
N ASN A 126 -15.90 -10.67 -7.96
CA ASN A 126 -15.58 -11.64 -6.90
C ASN A 126 -14.76 -10.99 -5.77
N VAL A 127 -13.94 -9.99 -6.11
CA VAL A 127 -13.19 -9.20 -5.12
C VAL A 127 -14.14 -8.32 -4.31
N LYS A 128 -15.11 -7.70 -4.97
CA LYS A 128 -16.18 -6.95 -4.28
C LYS A 128 -16.96 -7.86 -3.34
N GLY A 129 -17.44 -9.01 -3.83
CA GLY A 129 -18.15 -9.99 -3.01
C GLY A 129 -17.34 -10.52 -1.83
N MET A 130 -16.02 -10.71 -2.00
CA MET A 130 -15.13 -11.05 -0.89
C MET A 130 -15.06 -9.91 0.14
N LEU A 131 -14.83 -8.67 -0.28
CA LEU A 131 -14.76 -7.52 0.62
C LEU A 131 -16.09 -7.27 1.35
N ASP A 132 -17.21 -7.41 0.65
CA ASP A 132 -18.56 -7.32 1.23
C ASP A 132 -18.77 -8.42 2.29
N SER A 133 -18.31 -9.65 2.00
CA SER A 133 -18.34 -10.75 2.98
C SER A 133 -17.45 -10.47 4.19
N VAL A 134 -16.25 -9.93 4.00
CA VAL A 134 -15.36 -9.54 5.11
C VAL A 134 -16.04 -8.50 5.99
N VAL A 135 -16.57 -7.43 5.39
CA VAL A 135 -17.25 -6.35 6.11
C VAL A 135 -18.48 -6.87 6.86
N ALA A 136 -19.29 -7.74 6.25
CA ALA A 136 -20.44 -8.36 6.91
C ALA A 136 -20.03 -9.20 8.13
N GLN A 137 -18.88 -9.89 8.06
CA GLN A 137 -18.35 -10.66 9.19
C GLN A 137 -17.85 -9.77 10.33
N LEU A 138 -17.34 -8.56 10.04
CA LEU A 138 -16.91 -7.61 11.07
C LEU A 138 -18.08 -7.09 11.93
N HIS A 139 -19.32 -7.17 11.43
CA HIS A 139 -20.54 -6.81 12.19
C HIS A 139 -20.97 -7.87 13.19
N LEU A 140 -20.62 -9.12 12.95
CA LEU A 140 -21.06 -10.22 13.80
C LEU A 140 -20.27 -10.21 15.12
N ALA A 141 -20.86 -10.74 16.18
CA ALA A 141 -20.18 -10.98 17.46
C ALA A 141 -19.90 -12.47 17.67
N GLU A 142 -19.35 -13.12 16.64
CA GLU A 142 -19.10 -14.57 16.61
C GLU A 142 -17.64 -14.92 16.94
N PRO A 143 -17.37 -16.04 17.63
CA PRO A 143 -16.03 -16.41 18.07
C PRO A 143 -15.08 -16.80 16.93
N ASP A 144 -15.59 -17.23 15.77
CA ASP A 144 -14.78 -17.75 14.65
C ASP A 144 -14.64 -16.77 13.46
N ARG A 145 -15.01 -15.48 13.63
CA ARG A 145 -14.97 -14.47 12.56
C ARG A 145 -13.64 -14.40 11.82
N THR A 146 -12.54 -14.41 12.56
CA THR A 146 -11.18 -14.38 11.99
C THR A 146 -10.96 -15.53 11.03
N GLN A 147 -11.41 -16.74 11.38
CA GLN A 147 -11.25 -17.92 10.55
C GLN A 147 -12.12 -17.88 9.30
N VAL A 148 -13.35 -17.37 9.42
CA VAL A 148 -14.28 -17.20 8.29
C VAL A 148 -13.74 -16.16 7.30
N ILE A 149 -13.37 -14.98 7.80
CA ILE A 149 -12.74 -13.90 7.01
C ILE A 149 -11.49 -14.41 6.30
N PHE A 150 -10.61 -15.09 7.03
CA PHE A 150 -9.39 -15.66 6.47
C PHE A 150 -9.68 -16.70 5.37
N GLY A 151 -10.68 -17.57 5.57
CA GLY A 151 -11.11 -18.53 4.58
C GLY A 151 -11.50 -17.88 3.25
N SER A 152 -12.36 -16.86 3.31
CA SER A 152 -12.80 -16.08 2.15
C SER A 152 -11.63 -15.38 1.45
N ILE A 153 -10.72 -14.79 2.23
CA ILE A 153 -9.51 -14.14 1.69
C ILE A 153 -8.63 -15.14 0.93
N ILE A 154 -8.35 -16.30 1.51
CA ILE A 154 -7.48 -17.31 0.90
C ILE A 154 -8.11 -17.91 -0.36
N GLN A 155 -9.43 -18.12 -0.36
CA GLN A 155 -10.15 -18.58 -1.54
C GLN A 155 -9.95 -17.60 -2.70
N GLN A 156 -10.14 -16.31 -2.45
CA GLN A 156 -10.05 -15.30 -3.51
C GLN A 156 -8.60 -15.02 -3.93
N HIS A 157 -7.63 -15.07 -3.01
CA HIS A 157 -6.21 -14.82 -3.30
C HIS A 157 -5.40 -16.07 -3.67
N GLN A 158 -6.04 -17.23 -3.87
CA GLN A 158 -5.35 -18.51 -4.07
C GLN A 158 -4.30 -18.42 -5.20
N GLN A 159 -4.66 -17.91 -6.38
CA GLN A 159 -3.74 -17.85 -7.52
C GLN A 159 -2.58 -16.86 -7.28
N LYS A 160 -2.85 -15.75 -6.61
CA LYS A 160 -1.81 -14.78 -6.25
C LYS A 160 -0.83 -15.39 -5.25
N LEU A 161 -1.33 -16.06 -4.22
CA LEU A 161 -0.51 -16.80 -3.25
C LEU A 161 0.33 -17.89 -3.92
N LEU A 162 -0.26 -18.69 -4.82
CA LEU A 162 0.49 -19.69 -5.58
C LEU A 162 1.60 -19.06 -6.44
N GLY A 163 1.32 -17.89 -7.05
CA GLY A 163 2.33 -17.08 -7.74
C GLY A 163 3.44 -16.58 -6.82
N ARG A 164 3.09 -16.14 -5.60
CA ARG A 164 4.05 -15.74 -4.58
C ARG A 164 4.94 -16.89 -4.12
N LEU A 165 4.38 -18.09 -4.02
CA LEU A 165 5.10 -19.33 -3.71
C LEU A 165 5.94 -19.82 -4.90
N ARG A 166 5.72 -19.28 -6.10
CA ARG A 166 6.30 -19.75 -7.36
C ARG A 166 6.04 -21.25 -7.54
N SER A 167 4.85 -21.68 -7.11
CA SER A 167 4.46 -23.08 -7.04
C SER A 167 4.18 -23.65 -8.43
N ARG A 168 4.44 -24.96 -8.62
CA ARG A 168 3.99 -25.70 -9.82
C ARG A 168 2.47 -25.74 -9.96
N LYS A 169 1.73 -25.49 -8.87
CA LYS A 169 0.27 -25.44 -8.81
C LYS A 169 -0.29 -24.11 -9.35
N TRP A 170 0.55 -23.11 -9.60
CA TRP A 170 0.14 -21.80 -10.06
C TRP A 170 -0.23 -21.79 -11.55
N ILE A 171 -1.42 -21.25 -11.87
CA ILE A 171 -1.79 -20.94 -13.25
C ILE A 171 -1.15 -19.61 -13.64
N LYS A 172 -0.01 -19.73 -14.31
CA LYS A 172 0.82 -18.57 -14.65
C LYS A 172 0.16 -17.68 -15.71
N PRO A 173 0.02 -16.36 -15.47
CA PRO A 173 -0.47 -15.42 -16.47
C PRO A 173 0.43 -15.35 -17.72
N ARG A 174 -0.16 -15.08 -18.88
CA ARG A 174 0.56 -15.01 -20.17
C ARG A 174 1.74 -14.04 -20.15
N HIS A 175 1.57 -12.87 -19.55
CA HIS A 175 2.63 -11.85 -19.45
C HIS A 175 3.82 -12.30 -18.57
N LEU A 176 3.66 -13.33 -17.74
CA LEU A 176 4.73 -13.92 -16.93
C LEU A 176 5.24 -15.26 -17.48
N ALA A 177 4.73 -15.72 -18.63
CA ALA A 177 5.08 -17.02 -19.23
C ALA A 177 6.59 -17.26 -19.29
N ARG A 178 7.35 -16.23 -19.70
CA ARG A 178 8.81 -16.27 -19.91
C ARG A 178 9.65 -16.29 -18.63
N THR A 179 9.05 -16.16 -17.45
CA THR A 179 9.79 -16.02 -16.19
C THR A 179 10.10 -17.39 -15.55
N HIS A 180 11.29 -17.95 -15.74
CA HIS A 180 11.65 -19.27 -15.18
C HIS A 180 12.27 -19.18 -13.78
N LYS A 181 11.49 -18.77 -12.78
CA LYS A 181 11.94 -18.76 -11.38
C LYS A 181 11.69 -20.12 -10.72
N LYS A 182 12.65 -20.58 -9.91
CA LYS A 182 12.52 -21.77 -9.07
C LYS A 182 11.44 -21.59 -7.98
N PRO A 183 10.85 -22.66 -7.42
CA PRO A 183 9.92 -22.56 -6.28
C PRO A 183 10.48 -21.77 -5.10
N LEU A 184 9.63 -21.11 -4.30
CA LEU A 184 10.08 -20.25 -3.19
C LEU A 184 10.85 -21.02 -2.12
N TRP A 185 10.47 -22.26 -1.82
CA TRP A 185 11.15 -23.09 -0.82
C TRP A 185 12.65 -23.28 -1.11
N GLN A 186 13.06 -23.23 -2.38
CA GLN A 186 14.47 -23.34 -2.78
C GLN A 186 15.30 -22.09 -2.48
N ASP A 187 14.68 -20.97 -2.11
CA ASP A 187 15.40 -19.78 -1.67
C ASP A 187 15.84 -19.86 -0.20
N PHE A 188 15.26 -20.79 0.59
CA PHE A 188 15.59 -20.94 2.01
C PHE A 188 17.05 -21.36 2.24
N GLU A 189 17.69 -22.01 1.27
CA GLU A 189 19.13 -22.31 1.32
C GLU A 189 19.97 -21.03 1.44
N ASN A 190 19.56 -19.95 0.78
CA ASN A 190 20.24 -18.67 0.92
C ASN A 190 20.06 -18.11 2.34
N LEU A 191 18.87 -18.23 2.93
CA LEU A 191 18.62 -17.82 4.30
C LEU A 191 19.48 -18.62 5.30
N LEU A 192 19.54 -19.94 5.15
CA LEU A 192 20.38 -20.80 5.99
C LEU A 192 21.86 -20.41 5.89
N HIS A 193 22.35 -20.24 4.67
CA HIS A 193 23.73 -19.85 4.45
C HIS A 193 24.02 -18.48 5.07
N ARG A 194 23.14 -17.49 4.91
CA ARG A 194 23.32 -16.15 5.49
C ARG A 194 23.33 -16.15 7.02
N ALA A 195 22.56 -17.01 7.69
CA ALA A 195 22.59 -17.13 9.15
C ALA A 195 24.01 -17.44 9.68
N GLN A 196 24.81 -18.23 8.94
CA GLN A 196 26.20 -18.54 9.32
C GLN A 196 27.12 -17.32 9.30
N HIS A 197 26.88 -16.39 8.38
CA HIS A 197 27.67 -15.16 8.23
C HIS A 197 27.24 -14.06 9.20
N ILE A 198 25.94 -13.99 9.51
CA ILE A 198 25.37 -12.99 10.42
C ILE A 198 25.67 -13.32 11.89
N TYR A 199 25.81 -14.60 12.22
CA TYR A 199 26.18 -15.07 13.56
C TYR A 199 27.50 -15.87 13.52
N PRO A 200 28.65 -15.22 13.24
CA PRO A 200 29.92 -15.92 13.03
C PRO A 200 30.59 -16.31 14.35
N ARG A 201 30.29 -15.61 15.46
CA ARG A 201 31.05 -15.71 16.71
C ARG A 201 30.60 -16.91 17.56
N LYS A 202 31.53 -17.51 18.32
CA LYS A 202 31.25 -18.63 19.25
C LYS A 202 30.10 -18.34 20.25
N PRO A 203 30.00 -17.14 20.85
CA PRO A 203 28.90 -16.84 21.77
C PRO A 203 27.51 -16.88 21.10
N GLU A 204 27.43 -16.58 19.80
CA GLU A 204 26.18 -16.55 19.04
C GLU A 204 25.79 -17.91 18.47
N ARG A 205 26.58 -18.96 18.74
CA ARG A 205 26.37 -20.31 18.18
C ARG A 205 24.98 -20.85 18.48
N ARG A 206 24.49 -20.67 19.71
CA ARG A 206 23.15 -21.15 20.10
C ARG A 206 22.05 -20.43 19.32
N ILE A 207 22.19 -19.11 19.13
CA ILE A 207 21.24 -18.29 18.35
C ILE A 207 21.26 -18.76 16.90
N ARG A 208 22.45 -18.94 16.31
CA ARG A 208 22.59 -19.46 14.95
C ARG A 208 21.91 -20.82 14.78
N GLU A 209 22.17 -21.77 15.66
CA GLU A 209 21.59 -23.11 15.62
C GLU A 209 20.05 -23.05 15.73
N ALA A 210 19.52 -22.19 16.61
CA ALA A 210 18.08 -21.97 16.73
C ALA A 210 17.47 -21.33 15.46
N THR A 211 18.10 -20.28 14.92
CA THR A 211 17.66 -19.61 13.69
C THR A 211 17.66 -20.58 12.51
N GLU A 212 18.74 -21.35 12.32
CA GLU A 212 18.80 -22.34 11.25
C GLU A 212 17.75 -23.45 11.42
N SER A 213 17.52 -23.93 12.66
CA SER A 213 16.48 -24.91 12.95
C SER A 213 15.10 -24.38 12.58
N SER A 214 14.79 -23.16 13.00
CA SER A 214 13.53 -22.47 12.69
C SER A 214 13.35 -22.28 11.17
N ILE A 215 14.38 -21.84 10.45
CA ILE A 215 14.36 -21.72 8.98
C ILE A 215 14.10 -23.07 8.32
N ARG A 216 14.74 -24.16 8.79
CA ARG A 216 14.50 -25.52 8.25
C ARG A 216 13.08 -26.00 8.49
N GLN A 217 12.48 -25.69 9.65
CA GLN A 217 11.12 -26.08 9.97
C GLN A 217 10.10 -25.42 9.02
N VAL A 218 10.17 -24.10 8.83
CA VAL A 218 9.26 -23.40 7.91
C VAL A 218 9.53 -23.78 6.45
N ARG A 219 10.79 -24.01 6.06
CA ARG A 219 11.13 -24.54 4.73
C ARG A 219 10.40 -25.85 4.46
N LYS A 220 10.40 -26.76 5.43
CA LYS A 220 9.72 -28.06 5.31
C LYS A 220 8.24 -27.89 5.03
N VAL A 221 7.55 -26.95 5.68
CA VAL A 221 6.13 -26.64 5.40
C VAL A 221 5.92 -26.26 3.93
N TYR A 222 6.81 -25.45 3.35
CA TYR A 222 6.71 -25.03 1.95
C TYR A 222 7.06 -26.16 0.98
N GLU A 223 8.05 -26.98 1.31
CA GLU A 223 8.46 -28.14 0.51
C GLU A 223 7.37 -29.23 0.52
N ASP A 224 6.80 -29.52 1.68
CA ASP A 224 5.68 -30.46 1.85
C ASP A 224 4.44 -29.95 1.08
N PHE A 225 4.13 -28.65 1.15
CA PHE A 225 3.07 -28.05 0.33
C PHE A 225 3.36 -28.20 -1.17
N GLU A 226 4.59 -27.98 -1.62
CA GLU A 226 4.92 -28.07 -3.04
C GLU A 226 4.85 -29.53 -3.55
N THR A 227 5.37 -30.47 -2.77
CA THR A 227 5.48 -31.90 -3.14
C THR A 227 4.18 -32.66 -2.98
N SER A 228 3.31 -32.24 -2.05
CA SER A 228 1.99 -32.84 -1.85
C SER A 228 1.09 -32.71 -3.07
N ALA A 229 0.35 -33.79 -3.35
CA ALA A 229 -0.75 -33.80 -4.32
C ALA A 229 -1.99 -33.03 -3.82
N ASP A 230 -2.05 -32.73 -2.52
CA ASP A 230 -3.12 -31.92 -1.92
C ASP A 230 -3.07 -30.48 -2.46
N GLN A 231 -4.14 -30.07 -3.13
CA GLN A 231 -4.32 -28.71 -3.66
C GLN A 231 -5.42 -27.96 -2.90
N THR A 232 -5.79 -28.42 -1.70
CA THR A 232 -6.88 -27.82 -0.93
C THR A 232 -6.55 -26.41 -0.47
N ALA A 233 -7.59 -25.59 -0.38
CA ALA A 233 -7.52 -24.28 0.28
C ALA A 233 -7.03 -24.41 1.74
N GLN A 234 -7.32 -25.53 2.40
CA GLN A 234 -6.90 -25.80 3.78
C GLN A 234 -5.38 -25.91 3.93
N ALA A 235 -4.70 -26.62 3.02
CA ALA A 235 -3.23 -26.70 3.04
C ALA A 235 -2.59 -25.31 2.86
N LEU A 236 -3.17 -24.47 1.99
CA LEU A 236 -2.69 -23.10 1.79
C LEU A 236 -2.94 -22.22 3.03
N GLN A 237 -4.10 -22.35 3.67
CA GLN A 237 -4.41 -21.68 4.94
C GLN A 237 -3.39 -22.04 6.04
N GLN A 238 -3.07 -23.33 6.19
CA GLN A 238 -2.09 -23.81 7.17
C GLN A 238 -0.69 -23.25 6.88
N LEU A 239 -0.25 -23.23 5.62
CA LEU A 239 1.03 -22.65 5.21
C LEU A 239 1.10 -21.16 5.55
N VAL A 240 0.06 -20.40 5.24
CA VAL A 240 -0.01 -18.96 5.52
C VAL A 240 0.06 -18.69 7.02
N LYS A 241 -0.70 -19.43 7.83
CA LYS A 241 -0.65 -19.32 9.31
C LYS A 241 0.73 -19.65 9.87
N ALA A 242 1.32 -20.78 9.43
CA ALA A 242 2.66 -21.15 9.86
C ALA A 242 3.71 -20.08 9.50
N THR A 243 3.57 -19.47 8.31
CA THR A 243 4.43 -18.36 7.87
C THR A 243 4.25 -17.13 8.74
N PHE A 244 3.02 -16.77 9.08
CA PHE A 244 2.72 -15.65 9.98
C PHE A 244 3.37 -15.85 11.36
N THR A 245 3.11 -17.00 12.01
CA THR A 245 3.70 -17.34 13.32
C THR A 245 5.23 -17.29 13.27
N TRP A 246 5.82 -17.79 12.17
CA TRP A 246 7.26 -17.75 11.97
C TRP A 246 7.81 -16.32 11.82
N CYS A 247 7.14 -15.46 11.03
CA CYS A 247 7.55 -14.06 10.85
C CYS A 247 7.43 -13.25 12.13
N LYS A 248 6.43 -13.52 12.98
CA LYS A 248 6.27 -12.86 14.30
C LYS A 248 7.27 -13.35 15.36
N SER A 249 8.08 -14.37 15.08
CA SER A 249 9.06 -14.87 16.05
C SER A 249 10.17 -13.83 16.28
N PRO A 250 10.45 -13.42 17.55
CA PRO A 250 11.54 -12.49 17.85
C PRO A 250 12.89 -12.95 17.30
N LEU A 251 13.15 -14.25 17.33
CA LEU A 251 14.36 -14.87 16.77
C LEU A 251 14.56 -14.55 15.28
N ILE A 252 13.48 -14.52 14.51
CA ILE A 252 13.51 -14.25 13.07
C ILE A 252 13.52 -12.74 12.80
N GLY A 253 12.86 -11.96 13.65
CA GLY A 253 12.95 -10.49 13.63
C GLY A 253 14.37 -9.98 13.86
N ASP A 254 15.08 -10.53 14.85
CA ASP A 254 16.50 -10.24 15.11
C ASP A 254 17.38 -10.61 13.92
N TYR A 255 17.11 -11.76 13.30
CA TYR A 255 17.84 -12.22 12.12
C TYR A 255 17.62 -11.27 10.93
N ALA A 256 16.38 -10.85 10.68
CA ALA A 256 16.05 -9.90 9.63
C ALA A 256 16.70 -8.54 9.88
N SER A 257 16.68 -8.05 11.12
CA SER A 257 17.28 -6.77 11.51
C SER A 257 18.80 -6.79 11.31
N LYS A 258 19.48 -7.86 11.75
CA LYS A 258 20.92 -8.00 11.51
C LYS A 258 21.26 -8.12 10.02
N LEU A 259 20.42 -8.77 9.22
CA LEU A 259 20.61 -8.84 7.77
C LEU A 259 20.52 -7.46 7.11
N ASP A 260 19.55 -6.63 7.52
CA ASP A 260 19.38 -5.28 7.01
C ASP A 260 20.61 -4.41 7.34
N SER A 261 21.17 -4.57 8.55
CA SER A 261 22.36 -3.85 9.01
C SER A 261 23.70 -4.39 8.45
N ALA A 262 23.73 -5.58 7.84
CA ALA A 262 24.97 -6.24 7.39
C ALA A 262 25.51 -5.75 6.03
N GLY A 263 24.88 -4.75 5.41
CA GLY A 263 25.33 -4.10 4.18
C GLY A 263 24.74 -4.67 2.88
N LEU A 264 24.81 -3.87 1.80
CA LEU A 264 24.09 -4.10 0.54
C LEU A 264 24.84 -5.02 -0.44
N THR A 265 25.05 -6.29 -0.06
CA THR A 265 25.51 -7.30 -1.05
C THR A 265 24.33 -7.88 -1.83
N ARG A 266 24.57 -8.38 -3.05
CA ARG A 266 23.53 -9.04 -3.87
C ARG A 266 22.88 -10.23 -3.14
N GLN A 267 23.66 -10.96 -2.34
CA GLN A 267 23.22 -12.13 -1.59
C GLN A 267 22.35 -11.74 -0.39
N ILE A 268 22.70 -10.67 0.33
CA ILE A 268 21.89 -10.10 1.40
C ILE A 268 20.59 -9.54 0.82
N ALA A 269 20.66 -8.78 -0.28
CA ALA A 269 19.48 -8.29 -0.97
C ALA A 269 18.54 -9.41 -1.43
N ALA A 270 19.09 -10.54 -1.90
CA ALA A 270 18.30 -11.72 -2.24
C ALA A 270 17.65 -12.38 -1.00
N ALA A 271 18.37 -12.48 0.12
CA ALA A 271 17.83 -13.01 1.38
C ALA A 271 16.70 -12.13 1.93
N LEU A 272 16.90 -10.81 1.96
CA LEU A 272 15.88 -9.84 2.35
C LEU A 272 14.67 -9.91 1.43
N LYS A 273 14.85 -10.08 0.12
CA LYS A 273 13.73 -10.31 -0.82
C LYS A 273 12.94 -11.58 -0.48
N THR A 274 13.61 -12.67 -0.11
CA THR A 274 12.94 -13.90 0.34
C THR A 274 12.16 -13.66 1.63
N LEU A 275 12.76 -13.04 2.64
CA LEU A 275 12.08 -12.72 3.90
C LEU A 275 10.84 -11.85 3.68
N ARG A 276 10.96 -10.77 2.89
CA ARG A 276 9.84 -9.88 2.57
C ARG A 276 8.74 -10.57 1.76
N GLN A 277 9.08 -11.59 0.97
CA GLN A 277 8.08 -12.41 0.30
C GLN A 277 7.28 -13.27 1.28
N LEU A 278 7.95 -13.81 2.32
CA LEU A 278 7.30 -14.55 3.39
C LEU A 278 6.39 -13.64 4.23
N GLU A 279 6.81 -12.38 4.47
CA GLU A 279 5.95 -11.39 5.13
C GLU A 279 4.64 -11.18 4.37
N LYS A 280 4.71 -11.02 3.05
CA LYS A 280 3.51 -10.86 2.19
C LYS A 280 2.58 -12.07 2.25
N ILE A 281 3.12 -13.27 2.42
CA ILE A 281 2.34 -14.51 2.56
C ILE A 281 1.69 -14.55 3.94
N GLY A 282 2.45 -14.33 5.02
CA GLY A 282 1.92 -14.32 6.39
C GLY A 282 0.90 -13.20 6.64
N SER A 283 0.99 -12.09 5.90
CA SER A 283 0.13 -10.91 6.11
C SER A 283 -1.35 -11.19 5.89
N TYR A 284 -1.72 -12.20 5.10
CA TYR A 284 -3.13 -12.55 4.93
C TYR A 284 -3.80 -13.03 6.22
N TRP A 285 -3.06 -13.73 7.09
CA TRP A 285 -3.58 -14.08 8.42
C TRP A 285 -3.57 -12.87 9.35
N ARG A 286 -2.49 -12.07 9.34
CA ARG A 286 -2.41 -10.80 10.09
C ARG A 286 -3.62 -9.92 9.82
N ILE A 287 -3.93 -9.67 8.54
CA ILE A 287 -5.05 -8.81 8.13
C ILE A 287 -6.38 -9.31 8.72
N ALA A 288 -6.62 -10.62 8.70
CA ALA A 288 -7.84 -11.18 9.28
C ALA A 288 -7.89 -10.96 10.80
N GLU A 289 -6.78 -11.15 11.53
CA GLU A 289 -6.70 -10.87 12.97
C GLU A 289 -6.91 -9.39 13.28
N ASP A 290 -6.18 -8.51 12.57
CA ASP A 290 -6.17 -7.07 12.83
C ASP A 290 -7.53 -6.43 12.53
N LEU A 291 -8.19 -6.81 11.43
CA LEU A 291 -9.51 -6.28 11.09
C LEU A 291 -10.56 -6.64 12.16
N VAL A 292 -10.56 -7.88 12.66
CA VAL A 292 -11.45 -8.30 13.75
C VAL A 292 -11.10 -7.58 15.05
N ALA A 293 -9.82 -7.50 15.39
CA ALA A 293 -9.37 -6.83 16.60
C ALA A 293 -9.75 -5.34 16.61
N VAL A 294 -9.59 -4.63 15.48
CA VAL A 294 -9.97 -3.22 15.35
C VAL A 294 -11.48 -3.05 15.41
N ALA A 295 -12.26 -3.92 14.76
CA ALA A 295 -13.72 -3.88 14.85
C ALA A 295 -14.22 -4.09 16.29
N ASP A 296 -13.60 -4.99 17.04
CA ASP A 296 -13.93 -5.26 18.45
C ASP A 296 -13.52 -4.11 19.38
N GLN A 297 -12.42 -3.42 19.08
CA GLN A 297 -11.97 -2.24 19.82
C GLN A 297 -12.80 -0.99 19.51
N HIS A 298 -13.38 -0.90 18.31
CA HIS A 298 -14.15 0.27 17.84
C HIS A 298 -15.54 -0.12 17.30
N PRO A 299 -16.38 -0.79 18.10
CA PRO A 299 -17.66 -1.35 17.62
C PRO A 299 -18.60 -0.26 17.11
N HIS A 300 -18.55 0.96 17.65
CA HIS A 300 -19.37 2.10 17.21
C HIS A 300 -18.99 2.60 15.81
N ILE A 301 -17.74 2.44 15.39
CA ILE A 301 -17.27 2.83 14.05
C ILE A 301 -17.62 1.74 13.04
N PHE A 302 -17.42 0.49 13.42
CA PHE A 302 -17.64 -0.66 12.54
C PHE A 302 -19.10 -1.13 12.51
N GLN A 303 -20.03 -0.48 13.22
CA GLN A 303 -21.43 -0.90 13.30
C GLN A 303 -22.16 -0.91 11.94
N ARG A 304 -21.92 0.10 11.09
CA ARG A 304 -22.56 0.25 9.78
C ARG A 304 -21.52 0.69 8.75
N ILE A 305 -21.02 -0.28 8.01
CA ILE A 305 -19.95 -0.07 7.04
C ILE A 305 -20.56 -0.04 5.64
N GLU A 306 -20.22 0.97 4.85
CA GLU A 306 -20.54 1.07 3.44
C GLU A 306 -19.27 0.95 2.60
N LEU A 307 -19.26 0.03 1.64
CA LEU A 307 -18.19 -0.09 0.65
C LEU A 307 -18.59 0.67 -0.62
N ARG A 308 -17.71 1.60 -1.06
CA ARG A 308 -17.87 2.36 -2.29
C ARG A 308 -16.72 2.07 -3.24
N TYR A 309 -17.04 1.40 -4.34
CA TYR A 309 -16.06 1.06 -5.38
C TYR A 309 -16.06 2.15 -6.46
N LEU A 310 -14.91 2.76 -6.71
CA LEU A 310 -14.78 3.77 -7.76
C LEU A 310 -14.59 3.12 -9.13
N THR A 311 -15.33 3.61 -10.11
CA THR A 311 -15.06 3.31 -11.52
C THR A 311 -13.75 3.99 -11.93
N PRO A 312 -12.77 3.30 -12.51
CA PRO A 312 -11.53 3.94 -12.91
C PRO A 312 -11.72 4.91 -14.07
N TYR A 313 -10.78 5.83 -14.21
CA TYR A 313 -10.70 6.72 -15.36
C TYR A 313 -10.12 6.00 -16.58
N ALA A 314 -10.55 6.39 -17.76
CA ALA A 314 -9.96 5.95 -19.01
C ALA A 314 -8.49 6.40 -19.12
N SER A 315 -7.69 5.70 -19.91
CA SER A 315 -6.36 6.21 -20.29
C SER A 315 -6.50 7.29 -21.36
N ILE A 316 -5.61 8.28 -21.34
CA ILE A 316 -5.52 9.31 -22.40
C ILE A 316 -4.29 9.09 -23.27
N PRO A 317 -4.34 9.34 -24.59
CA PRO A 317 -3.15 9.29 -25.44
C PRO A 317 -2.09 10.32 -25.01
N THR A 318 -0.81 9.98 -25.19
CA THR A 318 0.30 10.91 -25.09
C THR A 318 1.29 10.70 -26.23
N SER A 319 1.93 11.77 -26.69
CA SER A 319 3.10 11.73 -27.57
C SER A 319 4.40 12.05 -26.83
N ILE A 320 4.33 12.42 -25.55
CA ILE A 320 5.47 12.78 -24.70
C ILE A 320 5.65 11.67 -23.68
N ALA A 321 6.63 10.80 -23.93
CA ALA A 321 7.04 9.73 -23.03
C ALA A 321 8.52 9.38 -23.27
N TYR A 322 9.16 8.80 -22.27
CA TYR A 322 10.53 8.32 -22.34
C TYR A 322 10.64 7.09 -23.24
N GLU A 323 9.73 6.13 -23.03
CA GLU A 323 9.71 4.87 -23.75
C GLU A 323 8.86 4.96 -25.02
N SER A 324 9.36 4.43 -26.13
CA SER A 324 8.67 4.53 -27.43
C SER A 324 7.33 3.77 -27.50
N TRP A 325 7.08 2.88 -26.53
CA TRP A 325 5.84 2.11 -26.40
C TRP A 325 4.84 2.74 -25.42
N ALA A 326 5.20 3.82 -24.72
CA ALA A 326 4.35 4.48 -23.73
C ALA A 326 3.46 5.54 -24.40
N TYR A 327 2.41 5.10 -25.09
CA TYR A 327 1.49 5.96 -25.86
C TYR A 327 0.25 6.43 -25.08
N THR A 328 0.14 6.10 -23.79
CA THR A 328 -0.97 6.53 -22.93
C THR A 328 -0.54 6.96 -21.54
N CYS A 329 -1.33 7.84 -20.94
CA CYS A 329 -1.26 8.20 -19.53
C CYS A 329 -2.46 7.64 -18.74
N HIS A 330 -2.24 7.44 -17.44
CA HIS A 330 -3.12 6.72 -16.54
C HIS A 330 -3.29 7.48 -15.22
N VAL A 331 -4.52 7.45 -14.70
CA VAL A 331 -4.83 8.01 -13.38
C VAL A 331 -4.66 6.91 -12.34
N HIS A 332 -3.66 7.06 -11.49
CA HIS A 332 -3.39 6.10 -10.42
C HIS A 332 -4.50 6.10 -9.37
N ALA A 333 -4.71 4.95 -8.72
CA ALA A 333 -5.82 4.72 -7.77
C ALA A 333 -5.87 5.75 -6.64
N GLU A 334 -4.72 6.21 -6.15
CA GLU A 334 -4.64 7.22 -5.09
C GLU A 334 -5.20 8.56 -5.55
N ILE A 335 -4.90 8.96 -6.79
CA ILE A 335 -5.42 10.21 -7.38
C ILE A 335 -6.93 10.11 -7.59
N GLN A 336 -7.44 8.94 -7.98
CA GLN A 336 -8.88 8.72 -8.11
C GLN A 336 -9.63 8.96 -6.79
N LEU A 337 -9.05 8.57 -5.66
CA LEU A 337 -9.63 8.83 -4.33
C LEU A 337 -9.63 10.32 -3.99
N VAL A 338 -8.52 11.03 -4.23
CA VAL A 338 -8.45 12.49 -3.98
C VAL A 338 -9.51 13.23 -4.78
N VAL A 339 -9.66 12.88 -6.06
CA VAL A 339 -10.66 13.47 -6.95
C VAL A 339 -12.09 13.22 -6.45
N GLU A 340 -12.39 12.00 -6.01
CA GLU A 340 -13.71 11.67 -5.48
C GLU A 340 -14.06 12.46 -4.21
N LEU A 341 -13.08 12.59 -3.30
CA LEU A 341 -13.24 13.35 -2.06
C LEU A 341 -13.43 14.85 -2.34
N ALA A 342 -12.71 15.40 -3.32
CA ALA A 342 -12.88 16.78 -3.75
C ALA A 342 -14.30 17.02 -4.29
N LYS A 343 -14.81 16.12 -5.14
CA LYS A 343 -16.17 16.21 -5.70
C LYS A 343 -17.27 16.10 -4.63
N SER A 344 -17.06 15.29 -3.60
CA SER A 344 -18.02 15.16 -2.49
C SER A 344 -18.04 16.42 -1.61
N THR A 345 -16.89 17.08 -1.45
CA THR A 345 -16.76 18.33 -0.69
C THR A 345 -17.59 19.46 -1.29
N SER A 346 -17.48 19.66 -2.60
CA SER A 346 -18.22 20.70 -3.32
C SER A 346 -19.73 20.53 -3.16
N LYS A 347 -20.23 19.29 -3.28
CA LYS A 347 -21.65 18.97 -3.12
C LYS A 347 -22.18 19.17 -1.69
N GLN A 348 -21.36 18.87 -0.68
CA GLN A 348 -21.75 19.08 0.72
C GLN A 348 -21.89 20.56 1.06
N ALA A 349 -20.94 21.40 0.61
CA ALA A 349 -20.97 22.85 0.85
C ALA A 349 -22.22 23.51 0.25
N GLU A 350 -22.70 23.01 -0.89
CA GLU A 350 -23.97 23.47 -1.51
C GLU A 350 -25.20 23.05 -0.68
N SER A 351 -25.18 21.86 -0.06
CA SER A 351 -26.31 21.32 0.72
C SER A 351 -26.40 21.83 2.16
N GLU A 352 -25.28 22.12 2.82
CA GLU A 352 -25.24 22.63 4.20
C GLU A 352 -25.76 24.08 4.31
N ALA A 353 -25.79 24.81 3.19
CA ALA A 353 -26.41 26.13 3.12
C ALA A 353 -27.95 26.09 3.25
N GLU A 354 -28.58 24.92 3.14
CA GLU A 354 -30.05 24.77 3.13
C GLU A 354 -30.65 24.10 4.38
N VAL A 355 -29.87 23.41 5.21
CA VAL A 355 -30.42 22.64 6.35
C VAL A 355 -29.69 22.94 7.65
N GLY A 356 -30.35 23.71 8.51
CA GLY A 356 -29.89 23.97 9.87
C GLY A 356 -29.84 22.71 10.74
N ASN A 357 -28.67 22.49 11.33
CA ASN A 357 -28.44 21.83 12.62
C ASN A 357 -28.74 20.32 12.72
N VAL A 358 -27.77 19.49 12.33
CA VAL A 358 -27.66 18.10 12.84
C VAL A 358 -26.22 17.86 13.31
N SER A 359 -26.06 17.40 14.56
CA SER A 359 -24.80 17.18 15.27
C SER A 359 -24.05 15.92 14.83
N THR A 360 -23.92 15.68 13.53
CA THR A 360 -23.07 14.62 12.99
C THR A 360 -21.70 15.20 12.68
N VAL A 361 -20.66 14.62 13.30
CA VAL A 361 -19.27 14.94 13.02
C VAL A 361 -18.76 13.96 11.98
N GLU A 362 -18.42 14.47 10.79
CA GLU A 362 -17.71 13.72 9.76
C GLU A 362 -16.20 13.90 9.95
N MET A 363 -15.48 12.80 10.05
CA MET A 363 -14.03 12.77 9.92
C MET A 363 -13.67 12.27 8.53
N ARG A 364 -13.15 13.20 7.74
CA ARG A 364 -12.62 12.91 6.41
C ARG A 364 -11.36 12.05 6.50
N PRO A 365 -11.03 11.32 5.42
CA PRO A 365 -9.83 10.51 5.40
C PRO A 365 -8.60 11.38 5.64
N ARG A 366 -7.78 10.98 6.61
CA ARG A 366 -6.51 11.66 6.96
C ARG A 366 -5.32 10.98 6.28
N THR A 367 -5.55 9.81 5.70
CA THR A 367 -4.53 9.03 5.02
C THR A 367 -5.15 8.19 3.89
N ILE A 368 -4.31 7.74 2.96
CA ILE A 368 -4.66 6.77 1.92
C ILE A 368 -3.87 5.49 2.17
N GLY A 369 -4.59 4.39 2.32
CA GLY A 369 -4.02 3.05 2.33
C GLY A 369 -3.78 2.55 0.91
N THR A 370 -2.71 1.78 0.71
CA THR A 370 -2.26 1.39 -0.64
C THR A 370 -1.73 -0.04 -0.66
N SER A 371 -2.02 -0.78 -1.73
CA SER A 371 -1.54 -2.17 -1.88
C SER A 371 -0.05 -2.27 -2.24
N LYS A 372 0.53 -1.15 -2.67
CA LYS A 372 1.94 -0.87 -2.94
C LYS A 372 2.22 0.55 -2.47
N TYR A 373 3.43 0.85 -2.04
CA TYR A 373 3.82 2.23 -1.72
C TYR A 373 3.57 3.17 -2.90
N LEU A 374 3.39 4.44 -2.60
CA LEU A 374 3.11 5.47 -3.59
C LEU A 374 4.24 5.52 -4.62
N CYS A 375 3.89 5.77 -5.88
CA CYS A 375 4.90 6.23 -6.83
C CYS A 375 5.41 7.62 -6.46
N TYR A 376 6.50 8.05 -7.08
CA TYR A 376 7.09 9.36 -6.85
C TYR A 376 6.07 10.50 -7.03
N LEU A 377 5.28 10.43 -8.11
CA LEU A 377 4.31 11.49 -8.45
C LEU A 377 3.07 11.47 -7.55
N CYS A 378 2.53 10.29 -7.20
CA CYS A 378 1.46 10.21 -6.20
C CYS A 378 1.94 10.73 -4.84
N TYR A 379 3.18 10.43 -4.44
CA TYR A 379 3.76 10.93 -3.20
C TYR A 379 3.86 12.46 -3.19
N LEU A 380 4.46 13.06 -4.22
CA LEU A 380 4.58 14.51 -4.31
C LEU A 380 3.21 15.19 -4.38
N PHE A 381 2.29 14.65 -5.17
CA PHE A 381 0.94 15.20 -5.29
C PHE A 381 0.24 15.22 -3.92
N LEU A 382 0.23 14.10 -3.20
CA LEU A 382 -0.39 14.04 -1.87
C LEU A 382 0.34 14.92 -0.84
N ARG A 383 1.67 15.00 -0.90
CA ARG A 383 2.50 15.87 -0.05
C ARG A 383 2.16 17.34 -0.25
N TYR A 384 2.14 17.83 -1.50
CA TYR A 384 1.79 19.23 -1.81
C TYR A 384 0.30 19.52 -1.66
N HIS A 385 -0.56 18.51 -1.81
CA HIS A 385 -1.97 18.63 -1.47
C HIS A 385 -2.14 18.93 0.03
N GLY A 386 -1.38 18.26 0.89
CA GLY A 386 -1.26 18.57 2.32
C GLY A 386 -2.43 18.11 3.20
N ALA A 387 -3.39 17.35 2.65
CA ALA A 387 -4.53 16.83 3.39
C ALA A 387 -4.30 15.42 3.97
N PHE A 388 -3.21 14.76 3.56
CA PHE A 388 -2.93 13.37 3.89
C PHE A 388 -1.60 13.22 4.63
N GLN A 389 -1.55 12.27 5.55
CA GLN A 389 -0.39 11.98 6.40
C GLN A 389 0.10 10.54 6.18
N MET A 390 1.21 10.16 6.83
CA MET A 390 1.77 8.79 6.78
C MET A 390 2.05 8.26 5.36
N LEU A 391 2.57 9.13 4.49
CA LEU A 391 2.83 8.81 3.10
C LEU A 391 4.13 8.01 2.95
N SER A 392 4.04 6.76 2.48
CA SER A 392 5.20 5.95 2.10
C SER A 392 5.31 5.88 0.58
N THR A 393 6.52 6.00 0.04
CA THR A 393 6.78 5.94 -1.39
C THR A 393 7.88 4.95 -1.73
N HIS A 394 7.72 4.26 -2.86
CA HIS A 394 8.81 3.48 -3.42
C HIS A 394 9.74 4.34 -4.28
N GLY A 395 9.42 5.61 -4.56
CA GLY A 395 10.30 6.57 -5.24
C GLY A 395 10.49 6.35 -6.74
N ARG A 396 9.72 5.45 -7.37
CA ARG A 396 9.76 5.26 -8.83
C ARG A 396 8.82 6.24 -9.50
N LEU A 397 9.34 6.90 -10.53
CA LEU A 397 8.65 7.79 -11.46
C LEU A 397 7.93 6.97 -12.53
N TYR A 398 6.75 7.43 -12.93
CA TYR A 398 6.04 6.94 -14.11
C TYR A 398 5.63 8.16 -14.95
N ASP A 399 6.32 8.41 -16.05
CA ASP A 399 5.99 9.47 -17.02
C ASP A 399 4.57 9.33 -17.62
N GLN A 400 4.02 8.12 -17.61
CA GLN A 400 2.64 7.82 -17.96
C GLN A 400 1.60 8.23 -16.91
N TRP A 401 1.94 9.01 -15.88
CA TRP A 401 1.00 9.45 -14.85
C TRP A 401 0.19 10.69 -15.29
N THR A 402 -1.03 10.84 -14.78
CA THR A 402 -1.83 12.06 -14.97
C THR A 402 -2.87 12.29 -13.86
N VAL A 403 -3.44 13.50 -13.83
CA VAL A 403 -4.54 13.92 -12.95
C VAL A 403 -5.76 14.25 -13.82
N PRO A 404 -6.98 13.79 -13.46
CA PRO A 404 -8.21 14.20 -14.15
C PRO A 404 -8.40 15.72 -14.13
N ASP A 405 -8.73 16.30 -15.29
CA ASP A 405 -9.07 17.71 -15.46
C ASP A 405 -10.57 17.82 -15.77
N LEU A 406 -11.36 18.10 -14.74
CA LEU A 406 -12.81 17.89 -14.77
C LEU A 406 -13.60 19.19 -14.71
N VAL A 407 -14.61 19.31 -15.58
CA VAL A 407 -15.54 20.46 -15.58
C VAL A 407 -16.36 20.54 -14.28
N GLU A 408 -16.52 19.41 -13.57
CA GLU A 408 -17.27 19.36 -12.31
C GLU A 408 -16.51 19.92 -11.12
N TYR A 409 -15.25 20.33 -11.27
CA TYR A 409 -14.52 20.97 -10.18
C TYR A 409 -15.03 22.39 -9.94
N ASP A 410 -15.30 22.71 -8.67
CA ASP A 410 -15.48 24.09 -8.25
C ASP A 410 -14.17 24.89 -8.38
N THR A 411 -14.28 26.22 -8.30
CA THR A 411 -13.12 27.12 -8.45
C THR A 411 -12.03 26.82 -7.41
N ALA A 412 -12.42 26.53 -6.16
CA ALA A 412 -11.47 26.25 -5.08
C ALA A 412 -10.67 24.97 -5.32
N THR A 413 -11.33 23.92 -5.80
CA THR A 413 -10.72 22.64 -6.17
C THR A 413 -9.78 22.81 -7.36
N ARG A 414 -10.22 23.53 -8.40
CA ARG A 414 -9.37 23.84 -9.57
C ARG A 414 -8.12 24.61 -9.18
N ASP A 415 -8.27 25.66 -8.39
CA ASP A 415 -7.15 26.46 -7.89
C ASP A 415 -6.20 25.64 -7.03
N LYS A 416 -6.74 24.78 -6.16
CA LYS A 416 -5.95 23.89 -5.31
C LYS A 416 -5.14 22.90 -6.16
N PHE A 417 -5.77 22.20 -7.10
CA PHE A 417 -5.08 21.22 -7.94
C PHE A 417 -4.07 21.89 -8.87
N SER A 418 -4.40 23.05 -9.44
CA SER A 418 -3.45 23.82 -10.24
C SER A 418 -2.23 24.27 -9.43
N SER A 419 -2.44 24.70 -8.19
CA SER A 419 -1.34 25.04 -7.28
C SER A 419 -0.49 23.82 -6.92
N VAL A 420 -1.11 22.66 -6.70
CA VAL A 420 -0.39 21.40 -6.40
C VAL A 420 0.46 20.97 -7.59
N LEU A 421 -0.10 21.01 -8.81
CA LEU A 421 0.63 20.67 -10.04
C LEU A 421 1.81 21.61 -10.27
N LYS A 422 1.64 22.91 -10.00
CA LYS A 422 2.74 23.87 -10.06
C LYS A 422 3.87 23.52 -9.09
N CYS A 423 3.57 23.30 -7.80
CA CYS A 423 4.62 22.95 -6.82
C CYS A 423 5.27 21.60 -7.13
N LEU A 424 4.51 20.65 -7.68
CA LEU A 424 5.04 19.37 -8.12
C LEU A 424 6.02 19.55 -9.29
N ASP A 425 5.67 20.34 -10.30
CA ASP A 425 6.53 20.65 -11.44
C ASP A 425 7.80 21.40 -11.02
N GLU A 426 7.67 22.43 -10.17
CA GLU A 426 8.81 23.16 -9.61
C GLU A 426 9.78 22.20 -8.90
N HIS A 427 9.27 21.26 -8.09
CA HIS A 427 10.08 20.24 -7.44
C HIS A 427 10.76 19.29 -8.42
N VAL A 428 10.08 18.89 -9.51
CA VAL A 428 10.68 18.06 -10.56
C VAL A 428 11.82 18.81 -11.24
N VAL A 429 11.63 20.09 -11.58
CA VAL A 429 12.66 20.94 -12.18
C VAL A 429 13.85 21.10 -11.25
N GLU A 430 13.63 21.39 -9.97
CA GLU A 430 14.68 21.44 -8.95
C GLU A 430 15.48 20.13 -8.89
N GLN A 431 14.79 18.98 -8.89
CA GLN A 431 15.45 17.67 -8.88
C GLN A 431 16.26 17.40 -10.17
N ILE A 432 15.81 17.88 -11.33
CA ILE A 432 16.58 17.82 -12.58
C ILE A 432 17.87 18.65 -12.47
N GLU A 433 17.78 19.85 -11.91
CA GLU A 433 18.93 20.75 -11.73
C GLU A 433 19.95 20.21 -10.72
N GLU A 434 19.48 19.60 -9.63
CA GLU A 434 20.32 18.94 -8.62
C GLU A 434 20.98 17.67 -9.14
N THR A 435 20.31 16.93 -10.04
CA THR A 435 20.80 15.70 -10.65
C THR A 435 21.79 15.99 -11.79
N LYS A 436 22.97 16.52 -11.42
CA LYS A 436 24.03 16.93 -12.36
C LYS A 436 24.62 15.79 -13.20
N CYS A 437 24.42 14.53 -12.79
CA CYS A 437 24.86 13.34 -13.53
C CYS A 437 23.79 12.24 -13.43
N VAL A 438 23.83 11.29 -14.37
CA VAL A 438 22.88 10.16 -14.36
C VAL A 438 23.06 9.34 -13.08
N ILE A 439 22.05 9.33 -12.21
CA ILE A 439 22.04 8.53 -11.00
C ILE A 439 21.31 7.24 -11.31
N TRP A 440 22.06 6.13 -11.34
CA TRP A 440 21.45 4.82 -11.47
C TRP A 440 21.05 4.29 -10.10
N ARG A 441 19.73 4.21 -9.83
CA ARG A 441 19.20 3.49 -8.67
C ARG A 441 18.56 2.18 -9.09
N ALA A 442 18.72 1.16 -8.26
CA ALA A 442 18.07 -0.12 -8.49
C ALA A 442 16.55 0.02 -8.33
N GLU A 443 15.79 -0.73 -9.12
CA GLU A 443 14.34 -0.69 -9.02
C GLU A 443 13.86 -1.01 -7.60
N PRO A 444 13.08 -0.10 -7.00
CA PRO A 444 12.69 -0.21 -5.61
C PRO A 444 11.68 -1.34 -5.44
N MET A 445 11.69 -1.95 -4.26
CA MET A 445 10.67 -2.93 -3.93
C MET A 445 9.37 -2.19 -3.58
N THR A 446 8.35 -2.34 -4.41
CA THR A 446 7.16 -1.48 -4.38
C THR A 446 6.14 -1.82 -3.28
N SER A 447 6.26 -2.96 -2.61
CA SER A 447 5.35 -3.33 -1.49
C SER A 447 6.11 -3.97 -0.35
N ARG A 448 5.92 -3.47 0.87
CA ARG A 448 6.48 -3.99 2.12
C ARG A 448 5.33 -4.27 3.08
N GLN A 449 5.48 -5.34 3.86
CA GLN A 449 4.62 -5.67 4.99
C GLN A 449 5.57 -5.79 6.17
N ASN A 450 5.26 -5.19 7.31
CA ASN A 450 6.20 -5.16 8.44
C ASN A 450 5.80 -6.25 9.44
N LEU A 451 6.02 -7.53 9.12
CA LEU A 451 5.73 -8.62 10.07
C LEU A 451 6.94 -8.97 10.93
N LEU A 452 8.15 -8.86 10.35
CA LEU A 452 9.40 -9.28 10.99
C LEU A 452 9.84 -8.33 12.11
N LEU A 453 9.33 -7.09 12.14
CA LEU A 453 9.80 -6.04 13.04
C LEU A 453 8.81 -5.69 14.16
N LEU A 454 7.64 -6.34 14.22
CA LEU A 454 6.56 -6.02 15.18
C LEU A 454 6.91 -6.34 16.65
N GLY A 455 8.04 -7.00 16.93
CA GLY A 455 8.45 -7.41 18.28
C GLY A 455 9.79 -6.86 18.73
N ALA A 456 10.43 -5.98 17.95
CA ALA A 456 11.62 -5.27 18.39
C ALA A 456 11.18 -4.03 19.19
N GLU A 457 10.72 -4.23 20.43
CA GLU A 457 10.78 -3.13 21.41
C GLU A 457 12.23 -2.66 21.44
N GLN A 458 12.46 -1.39 21.12
CA GLN A 458 13.79 -0.81 21.33
C GLN A 458 14.12 -0.96 22.82
N PRO A 459 15.33 -1.43 23.18
CA PRO A 459 15.73 -1.40 24.57
C PRO A 459 15.67 0.05 25.04
N ASP A 460 14.94 0.26 26.15
CA ASP A 460 14.83 1.51 26.88
C ASP A 460 16.15 2.27 26.81
N GLY A 461 16.07 3.53 26.36
CA GLY A 461 17.19 4.44 26.27
C GLY A 461 17.85 4.61 27.63
N GLY A 462 18.87 3.78 27.88
CA GLY A 462 19.79 3.98 28.98
C GLY A 462 20.46 5.33 28.82
N THR A 463 20.14 6.22 29.74
CA THR A 463 20.83 7.48 30.00
C THR A 463 22.34 7.28 29.94
N LEU A 464 22.96 7.88 28.93
CA LEU A 464 24.36 8.28 29.00
C LEU A 464 24.38 9.81 29.06
N GLU A 465 24.39 10.30 30.30
CA GLU A 465 24.74 11.67 30.62
C GLU A 465 26.19 11.96 30.21
N ASP A 466 26.37 13.21 29.78
CA ASP A 466 27.52 14.10 29.94
C ASP A 466 28.87 13.75 29.32
N GLY A 467 29.28 14.63 28.39
CA GLY A 467 30.68 14.84 28.06
C GLY A 467 30.93 15.41 26.67
N VAL A 468 30.47 16.62 26.37
CA VAL A 468 31.13 17.42 25.31
C VAL A 468 31.49 18.77 25.89
N ASP A 469 32.78 18.85 26.22
CA ASP A 469 33.50 20.05 26.62
C ASP A 469 33.33 21.18 25.61
N SER A 470 33.22 22.38 26.19
CA SER A 470 33.47 23.66 25.56
C SER A 470 34.83 23.69 24.85
N VAL A 471 34.87 24.11 23.59
CA VAL A 471 35.97 24.96 23.10
C VAL A 471 35.40 25.97 22.10
N ALA A 472 35.42 27.22 22.54
CA ALA A 472 35.30 28.39 21.68
C ALA A 472 36.66 28.78 21.10
N LEU A 473 36.60 29.60 20.04
CA LEU A 473 37.63 30.49 19.46
C LEU A 473 38.54 29.90 18.37
N SER A 474 38.29 30.26 17.11
CA SER A 474 38.88 31.46 16.48
C SER A 474 38.01 31.93 15.33
#